data_AF-A0A379JKL5-F1
#
_entry.id   AF-A0A379JKL5-F1
#
_cell.length_a   1.000
_cell.length_b   1.000
_cell.length_c   1.000
_cell.angle_alpha   90.00
_cell.angle_beta   90.00
_cell.angle_gamma   90.00
#
_symmetry.space_group_name_H-M   'P 1'
#
loop_
_entity.id
_entity.type
_entity.pdbx_description
1 polymer ?
#
loop_
_entity_poly.entity_id
_entity_poly.type
_entity_poly.pdbx_seq_one_letter_code
_entity_poly.pdbx_strand_id
1 'polypeptide(L)'
;MLRSTVHRQPLPGKVIAAPGNLTAGNREEREMGEDRWDGLLRSMPHFLEEEDLESGLDWNPRFLQLRDENTGRCVHFAQQGCAIEVLLPVPDDAAAAEHLLTVLRDQPDGLWEPCPLPLESDATQPNPELRAVERVWRRPELARAWHTGWRRGEAVEARRRVAASVVAVLDAGLAMAPRRLRCATWSLDAPGTDSYGLPAERPTARAAAPACDDWADFTVRLAWALTTLPWDSVLSLSTPHPGPDPCFVQFLHGRRLHNEASGWDVAGLGAGEFDRRMTALGWTFAPQSGALIWEGPEAHTGYHPRLAGIPHRTVATFRDVFAVHHPQDLVFRAFRNGSRDDPDLRYLDRELGVPRDVR
;
A
#
# COMPACT_ATOMS: atom_id res chain seq x y z
N MET A 1 -33.01 -19.25 55.70
CA MET A 1 -34.44 -19.05 56.03
C MET A 1 -34.60 -17.67 56.66
N LEU A 2 -35.76 -17.01 56.43
CA LEU A 2 -36.18 -15.62 56.75
C LEU A 2 -35.86 -14.62 55.61
N ARG A 3 -36.78 -14.35 54.67
CA ARG A 3 -38.00 -13.50 54.69
C ARG A 3 -37.70 -12.00 54.88
N SER A 4 -37.88 -11.18 53.83
CA SER A 4 -38.97 -10.19 53.66
C SER A 4 -38.48 -8.77 54.05
N THR A 5 -38.83 -7.59 53.50
CA THR A 5 -40.00 -7.09 52.73
C THR A 5 -39.68 -5.65 52.24
N VAL A 6 -40.07 -5.32 51.00
CA VAL A 6 -40.85 -4.14 50.52
C VAL A 6 -40.38 -2.67 50.64
N HIS A 7 -40.49 -2.01 49.46
CA HIS A 7 -40.70 -0.60 49.05
C HIS A 7 -40.90 0.54 50.07
N ARG A 8 -40.37 1.74 49.74
CA ARG A 8 -41.11 2.89 49.14
C ARG A 8 -40.23 4.16 49.01
N GLN A 9 -40.24 4.78 47.82
CA GLN A 9 -39.97 6.23 47.56
C GLN A 9 -41.22 7.08 47.95
N PRO A 10 -41.34 8.44 47.75
CA PRO A 10 -40.45 9.49 47.20
C PRO A 10 -40.48 10.85 48.00
N LEU A 11 -39.87 11.91 47.42
CA LEU A 11 -40.25 13.36 47.39
C LEU A 11 -39.04 14.31 47.70
N PRO A 12 -39.10 15.64 47.41
CA PRO A 12 -39.01 16.24 46.07
C PRO A 12 -38.06 17.48 46.00
N GLY A 13 -37.72 17.92 44.79
CA GLY A 13 -37.54 19.35 44.47
C GLY A 13 -36.17 20.00 44.71
N LYS A 14 -35.47 20.34 43.62
CA LYS A 14 -35.26 21.76 43.27
C LYS A 14 -34.81 21.91 41.82
N VAL A 15 -35.62 22.64 41.06
CA VAL A 15 -35.31 23.21 39.76
C VAL A 15 -34.36 24.38 39.99
N ILE A 16 -33.20 24.36 39.34
CA ILE A 16 -32.40 25.57 39.06
C ILE A 16 -32.11 25.55 37.56
N ALA A 17 -32.55 26.62 36.90
CA ALA A 17 -32.36 26.87 35.48
C ALA A 17 -30.89 27.18 35.14
N ALA A 18 -30.56 26.94 33.88
CA ALA A 18 -29.24 26.95 33.24
C ALA A 18 -28.42 28.26 33.40
N PRO A 19 -27.13 28.20 33.02
CA PRO A 19 -26.82 28.75 31.70
C PRO A 19 -26.03 27.76 30.83
N GLY A 20 -26.24 27.88 29.52
CA GLY A 20 -25.66 27.00 28.51
C GLY A 20 -24.15 27.07 28.43
N ASN A 21 -23.55 25.96 28.02
CA ASN A 21 -22.23 25.94 27.39
C ASN A 21 -22.34 25.13 26.10
N LEU A 22 -22.56 25.88 25.03
CA LEU A 22 -22.21 25.47 23.68
C LEU A 22 -20.68 25.30 23.59
N THR A 23 -20.29 24.22 22.93
CA THR A 23 -19.06 24.08 22.12
C THR A 23 -17.69 24.17 22.80
N ALA A 24 -17.13 23.00 23.13
CA ALA A 24 -15.69 22.76 23.13
C ALA A 24 -15.27 21.60 22.20
N GLY A 25 -16.18 20.68 21.86
CA GLY A 25 -15.87 19.53 20.97
C GLY A 25 -16.00 19.79 19.46
N ASN A 26 -16.43 20.99 19.04
CA ASN A 26 -16.61 21.34 17.62
C ASN A 26 -15.64 22.45 17.14
N ARG A 27 -14.60 22.79 17.92
CA ARG A 27 -13.69 23.88 17.58
C ARG A 27 -12.39 23.40 16.92
N GLU A 28 -11.90 22.19 17.23
CA GLU A 28 -10.75 21.61 16.51
C GLU A 28 -11.14 21.01 15.15
N GLU A 29 -12.37 20.53 14.98
CA GLU A 29 -12.87 20.08 13.66
C GLU A 29 -13.29 21.24 12.75
N ARG A 30 -13.43 22.47 13.28
CA ARG A 30 -13.86 23.65 12.50
C ARG A 30 -12.75 24.60 12.04
N GLU A 31 -11.49 24.34 12.37
CA GLU A 31 -10.35 25.07 11.80
C GLU A 31 -9.58 24.26 10.74
N MET A 32 -10.02 23.04 10.40
CA MET A 32 -9.48 22.22 9.30
C MET A 32 -10.15 22.46 7.93
N GLY A 33 -10.66 23.67 7.73
CA GLY A 33 -11.32 24.04 6.49
C GLY A 33 -10.85 25.40 6.04
N GLU A 34 -9.62 25.49 5.52
CA GLU A 34 -9.33 26.33 4.34
C GLU A 34 -7.92 26.26 3.75
N ASP A 35 -6.92 25.54 4.31
CA ASP A 35 -5.75 25.22 3.47
C ASP A 35 -5.01 23.92 3.84
N ARG A 36 -5.55 22.79 3.36
CA ARG A 36 -4.89 21.48 3.53
C ARG A 36 -3.58 21.39 2.75
N TRP A 37 -3.37 22.23 1.73
CA TRP A 37 -2.06 22.35 1.08
C TRP A 37 -1.04 23.00 2.02
N ASP A 38 -1.39 24.05 2.75
CA ASP A 38 -0.50 24.63 3.76
C ASP A 38 -0.13 23.64 4.86
N GLY A 39 -1.09 22.81 5.29
CA GLY A 39 -0.82 21.72 6.22
C GLY A 39 0.26 20.77 5.71
N LEU A 40 0.14 20.36 4.44
CA LEU A 40 1.12 19.50 3.79
C LEU A 40 2.46 20.21 3.56
N LEU A 41 2.47 21.49 3.18
CA LEU A 41 3.69 22.30 3.04
C LEU A 41 4.46 22.44 4.36
N ARG A 42 3.75 22.50 5.48
CA ARG A 42 4.36 22.51 6.82
C ARG A 42 4.93 21.15 7.20
N SER A 43 4.23 20.05 6.88
CA SER A 43 4.63 18.70 7.32
C SER A 43 5.66 18.02 6.41
N MET A 44 5.56 18.21 5.08
CA MET A 44 6.37 17.49 4.09
C MET A 44 7.89 17.61 4.28
N PRO A 45 8.47 18.77 4.65
CA PRO A 45 9.90 18.88 4.96
C PRO A 45 10.39 17.96 6.10
N HIS A 46 9.47 17.40 6.88
CA HIS A 46 9.72 16.52 8.02
C HIS A 46 9.35 15.05 7.74
N PHE A 47 8.89 14.72 6.53
CA PHE A 47 8.55 13.35 6.18
C PHE A 47 9.77 12.45 6.32
N LEU A 48 9.60 11.34 7.04
CA LEU A 48 10.64 10.32 7.23
C LEU A 48 11.92 10.83 7.91
N GLU A 49 11.84 11.96 8.63
CA GLU A 49 12.97 12.56 9.36
C GLU A 49 13.11 12.06 10.81
N GLU A 50 12.11 11.35 11.37
CA GLU A 50 12.13 10.95 12.79
C GLU A 50 13.36 10.09 13.12
N GLU A 51 14.03 10.38 14.23
CA GLU A 51 15.26 9.72 14.66
C GLU A 51 14.99 8.30 15.17
N ASP A 52 15.85 7.35 14.79
CA ASP A 52 15.94 6.02 15.41
C ASP A 52 16.32 6.18 16.88
N LEU A 53 15.33 6.28 17.76
CA LEU A 53 15.50 5.92 19.15
C LEU A 53 15.20 4.42 19.25
N GLU A 54 16.28 3.62 19.21
CA GLU A 54 16.34 2.24 19.73
C GLU A 54 16.00 1.04 18.81
N SER A 55 15.94 1.19 17.49
CA SER A 55 15.80 0.04 16.56
C SER A 55 17.15 -0.60 16.23
N GLY A 56 17.40 -1.83 16.65
CA GLY A 56 18.69 -2.57 16.52
C GLY A 56 19.15 -2.98 15.12
N LEU A 57 18.69 -2.30 14.06
CA LEU A 57 19.25 -2.40 12.71
C LEU A 57 19.60 -0.99 12.26
N ASP A 58 20.89 -0.72 12.04
CA ASP A 58 21.41 0.57 11.50
C ASP A 58 20.81 0.96 10.12
N TRP A 59 19.96 0.11 9.55
CA TRP A 59 19.32 0.33 8.26
C TRP A 59 17.89 -0.27 8.23
N ASN A 60 16.90 0.53 8.60
CA ASN A 60 15.48 0.26 8.34
C ASN A 60 14.89 1.35 7.43
N PRO A 61 14.84 1.15 6.10
CA PRO A 61 14.29 2.14 5.20
C PRO A 61 12.78 2.30 5.47
N ARG A 62 12.35 3.56 5.43
CA ARG A 62 10.95 3.95 5.63
C ARG A 62 10.36 4.50 4.35
N PHE A 63 9.07 4.30 4.22
CA PHE A 63 8.32 4.63 3.01
C PHE A 63 7.04 5.37 3.40
N LEU A 64 6.65 6.29 2.54
CA LEU A 64 5.38 6.98 2.60
C LEU A 64 4.77 7.04 1.20
N GLN A 65 3.45 6.90 1.13
CA GLN A 65 2.67 7.07 -0.09
C GLN A 65 1.56 8.08 0.16
N LEU A 66 1.49 9.08 -0.72
CA LEU A 66 0.32 9.94 -0.86
C LEU A 66 -0.53 9.40 -2.00
N ARG A 67 -1.79 9.06 -1.74
CA ARG A 67 -2.75 8.59 -2.74
C ARG A 67 -3.90 9.58 -2.88
N ASP A 68 -4.28 9.92 -4.11
CA ASP A 68 -5.55 10.60 -4.39
C ASP A 68 -6.66 9.56 -4.52
N GLU A 69 -7.66 9.61 -3.63
CA GLU A 69 -8.75 8.62 -3.60
C GLU A 69 -9.55 8.55 -4.90
N ASN A 70 -9.70 9.68 -5.61
CA ASN A 70 -10.54 9.75 -6.79
C ASN A 70 -9.86 9.18 -8.04
N THR A 71 -8.57 9.50 -8.24
CA THR A 71 -7.83 9.05 -9.42
C THR A 71 -7.04 7.77 -9.18
N GLY A 72 -6.82 7.39 -7.91
CA GLY A 72 -5.94 6.28 -7.55
C GLY A 72 -4.44 6.57 -7.77
N ARG A 73 -4.08 7.79 -8.20
CA ARG A 73 -2.69 8.18 -8.44
C ARG A 73 -1.94 8.26 -7.11
N CYS A 74 -0.67 7.88 -7.14
CA CYS A 74 0.19 7.82 -5.97
C CYS A 74 1.47 8.63 -6.18
N VAL A 75 1.99 9.22 -5.11
CA VAL A 75 3.35 9.77 -5.02
C VAL A 75 4.06 9.10 -3.87
N HIS A 76 5.29 8.69 -4.11
CA HIS A 76 6.06 7.88 -3.16
C HIS A 76 7.18 8.70 -2.56
N PHE A 77 7.40 8.51 -1.28
CA PHE A 77 8.52 9.04 -0.53
C PHE A 77 9.26 7.86 0.06
N ALA A 78 10.58 7.89 0.01
CA ALA A 78 11.38 6.83 0.60
C ALA A 78 12.68 7.34 1.17
N GLN A 79 13.03 6.78 2.32
CA GLN A 79 14.30 7.00 2.98
C GLN A 79 15.31 5.96 2.49
N GLN A 80 16.33 6.41 1.76
CA GLN A 80 17.48 5.60 1.36
C GLN A 80 18.75 6.13 2.04
N GLY A 81 19.10 5.52 3.19
CA GLY A 81 20.17 6.03 4.04
C GLY A 81 19.83 7.44 4.55
N CYS A 82 20.66 8.43 4.18
CA CYS A 82 20.43 9.83 4.52
C CYS A 82 19.61 10.59 3.46
N ALA A 83 19.21 9.99 2.34
CA ALA A 83 18.41 10.66 1.32
C ALA A 83 16.92 10.37 1.54
N ILE A 84 16.08 11.40 1.42
CA ILE A 84 14.64 11.28 1.24
C ILE A 84 14.34 11.55 -0.22
N GLU A 85 13.94 10.51 -0.94
CA GLU A 85 13.58 10.57 -2.34
C GLU A 85 12.07 10.67 -2.49
N VAL A 86 11.63 11.53 -3.40
CA VAL A 86 10.24 11.67 -3.83
C VAL A 86 10.15 11.17 -5.26
N LEU A 87 9.31 10.19 -5.51
CA LEU A 87 9.13 9.58 -6.81
C LEU A 87 7.68 9.76 -7.28
N LEU A 88 7.57 10.32 -8.48
CA LEU A 88 6.33 10.74 -9.11
C LEU A 88 6.10 9.94 -10.39
N PRO A 89 5.17 8.95 -10.38
CA PRO A 89 4.80 8.21 -11.57
C PRO A 89 4.12 9.10 -12.62
N VAL A 90 4.49 8.92 -13.89
CA VAL A 90 3.82 9.58 -15.02
C VAL A 90 2.51 8.85 -15.33
N PRO A 91 1.37 9.57 -15.45
CA PRO A 91 0.09 8.97 -15.84
C PRO A 91 0.18 8.21 -17.17
N ASP A 92 -0.60 7.13 -17.30
CA ASP A 92 -0.71 6.39 -18.58
C ASP A 92 -1.46 7.15 -19.66
N ASP A 93 -2.34 8.07 -19.26
CA ASP A 93 -3.07 8.95 -20.18
C ASP A 93 -2.12 10.01 -20.78
N ALA A 94 -2.06 10.07 -22.11
CA ALA A 94 -1.11 10.93 -22.83
C ALA A 94 -1.35 12.42 -22.55
N ALA A 95 -2.61 12.86 -22.47
CA ALA A 95 -2.93 14.27 -22.20
C ALA A 95 -2.53 14.67 -20.77
N ALA A 96 -2.81 13.80 -19.79
CA ALA A 96 -2.38 14.01 -18.40
C ALA A 96 -0.85 13.98 -18.27
N ALA A 97 -0.15 13.11 -19.02
CA ALA A 97 1.31 13.06 -19.03
C ALA A 97 1.92 14.36 -19.61
N GLU A 98 1.40 14.85 -20.75
CA GLU A 98 1.83 16.12 -21.34
C GLU A 98 1.58 17.31 -20.42
N HIS A 99 0.43 17.33 -19.73
CA HIS A 99 0.11 18.36 -18.75
C HIS A 99 1.09 18.32 -17.57
N LEU A 100 1.34 17.14 -16.99
CA LEU A 100 2.33 16.96 -15.93
C LEU A 100 3.71 17.46 -16.36
N LEU A 101 4.17 17.08 -17.56
CA LEU A 101 5.47 17.51 -18.10
C LEU A 101 5.55 19.03 -18.27
N THR A 102 4.44 19.70 -18.57
CA THR A 102 4.39 21.17 -18.63
C THR A 102 4.65 21.77 -17.25
N VAL A 103 3.93 21.30 -16.22
CA VAL A 103 4.10 21.78 -14.84
C VAL A 103 5.48 21.48 -14.28
N LEU A 104 6.06 20.32 -14.61
CA LEU A 104 7.44 19.96 -14.22
C LEU A 104 8.48 20.88 -14.84
N ARG A 105 8.30 21.31 -16.11
CA ARG A 105 9.21 22.25 -16.78
C ARG A 105 9.15 23.66 -16.23
N ASP A 106 8.04 24.03 -15.59
CA ASP A 106 7.88 25.31 -14.91
C ASP A 106 8.53 25.32 -13.50
N GLN A 107 8.99 24.16 -13.01
CA GLN A 107 9.73 24.07 -11.75
C GLN A 107 11.18 24.53 -11.91
N PRO A 108 11.86 24.95 -10.83
CA PRO A 108 13.27 25.35 -10.89
C PRO A 108 14.16 24.28 -11.54
N ASP A 109 15.10 24.72 -12.38
CA ASP A 109 16.05 23.85 -13.07
C ASP A 109 16.79 22.93 -12.09
N GLY A 110 16.87 21.64 -12.44
CA GLY A 110 17.56 20.63 -11.65
C GLY A 110 16.84 20.17 -10.39
N LEU A 111 15.63 20.67 -10.10
CA LEU A 111 14.86 20.21 -8.95
C LEU A 111 14.20 18.84 -9.20
N TRP A 112 13.74 18.62 -10.44
CA TRP A 112 13.17 17.35 -10.89
C TRP A 112 14.05 16.72 -11.94
N GLU A 113 14.32 15.44 -11.77
CA GLU A 113 15.11 14.66 -12.70
C GLU A 113 14.28 13.47 -13.21
N PRO A 114 14.42 13.12 -14.49
CA PRO A 114 13.71 12.00 -15.05
C PRO A 114 14.30 10.67 -14.52
N CYS A 115 13.45 9.78 -14.01
CA CYS A 115 13.88 8.49 -13.45
C CYS A 115 13.93 7.40 -14.56
N PRO A 116 15.09 6.76 -14.80
CA PRO A 116 15.25 5.75 -15.84
C PRO A 116 14.70 4.38 -15.42
N LEU A 117 13.38 4.30 -15.23
CA LEU A 117 12.71 3.03 -14.93
C LEU A 117 12.50 2.19 -16.21
N PRO A 118 12.80 0.88 -16.19
CA PRO A 118 12.49 -0.02 -17.30
C PRO A 118 11.01 -0.07 -17.65
N LEU A 119 10.74 -0.17 -18.95
CA LEU A 119 9.42 -0.51 -19.47
C LEU A 119 9.16 -2.00 -19.30
N GLU A 120 7.89 -2.40 -19.27
CA GLU A 120 7.53 -3.83 -19.26
C GLU A 120 8.05 -4.53 -20.52
N SER A 121 8.08 -3.83 -21.65
CA SER A 121 8.69 -4.32 -22.89
C SER A 121 10.19 -4.60 -22.76
N ASP A 122 10.89 -3.93 -21.83
CA ASP A 122 12.33 -4.09 -21.64
C ASP A 122 12.65 -5.41 -20.91
N ALA A 123 11.70 -6.00 -20.16
CA ALA A 123 11.93 -7.20 -19.36
C ALA A 123 12.34 -8.44 -20.18
N THR A 124 12.01 -8.45 -21.48
CA THR A 124 12.40 -9.53 -22.42
C THR A 124 13.75 -9.31 -23.08
N GLN A 125 14.38 -8.16 -22.84
CA GLN A 125 15.63 -7.74 -23.49
C GLN A 125 16.81 -7.87 -22.51
N PRO A 126 18.04 -8.07 -23.01
CA PRO A 126 19.23 -7.98 -22.18
C PRO A 126 19.38 -6.57 -21.59
N ASN A 127 19.76 -6.48 -20.31
CA ASN A 127 20.05 -5.25 -19.57
C ASN A 127 18.94 -4.17 -19.65
N PRO A 128 17.72 -4.47 -19.17
CA PRO A 128 16.59 -3.55 -19.22
C PRO A 128 16.88 -2.17 -18.58
N GLU A 129 17.66 -2.16 -17.50
CA GLU A 129 18.06 -0.94 -16.79
C GLU A 129 18.91 0.00 -17.66
N LEU A 130 19.91 -0.53 -18.36
CA LEU A 130 20.76 0.28 -19.24
C LEU A 130 19.95 0.89 -20.39
N ARG A 131 19.01 0.12 -20.94
CA ARG A 131 18.10 0.61 -21.99
C ARG A 131 17.20 1.74 -21.49
N ALA A 132 16.70 1.61 -20.26
CA ALA A 132 15.91 2.66 -19.63
C ALA A 132 16.74 3.95 -19.46
N VAL A 133 17.99 3.83 -19.04
CA VAL A 133 18.94 4.95 -18.93
C VAL A 133 19.17 5.60 -20.30
N GLU A 134 19.52 4.84 -21.33
CA GLU A 134 19.75 5.37 -22.68
C GLU A 134 18.52 6.07 -23.25
N ARG A 135 17.33 5.48 -23.06
CA ARG A 135 16.05 6.03 -23.51
C ARG A 135 15.76 7.36 -22.84
N VAL A 136 15.84 7.42 -21.52
CA VAL A 136 15.56 8.64 -20.75
C VAL A 136 16.62 9.71 -20.99
N TRP A 137 17.90 9.34 -21.12
CA TRP A 137 18.96 10.32 -21.37
C TRP A 137 18.81 10.99 -22.74
N ARG A 138 18.41 10.25 -23.77
CA ARG A 138 18.15 10.80 -25.11
C ARG A 138 16.83 11.57 -25.19
N ARG A 139 15.81 11.09 -24.48
CA ARG A 139 14.44 11.60 -24.52
C ARG A 139 13.84 11.61 -23.10
N PRO A 140 14.17 12.63 -22.29
CA PRO A 140 13.69 12.75 -20.90
C PRO A 140 12.18 12.66 -20.76
N GLU A 141 11.43 13.14 -21.75
CA GLU A 141 9.97 13.09 -21.79
C GLU A 141 9.39 11.67 -21.85
N LEU A 142 10.22 10.66 -22.16
CA LEU A 142 9.81 9.25 -22.12
C LEU A 142 9.96 8.62 -20.73
N ALA A 143 10.48 9.35 -19.73
CA ALA A 143 10.57 8.84 -18.38
C ALA A 143 9.20 8.41 -17.84
N ARG A 144 9.15 7.26 -17.16
CA ARG A 144 7.91 6.73 -16.57
C ARG A 144 7.68 7.24 -15.16
N ALA A 145 8.70 7.83 -14.56
CA ALA A 145 8.62 8.54 -13.31
C ALA A 145 9.63 9.68 -13.30
N TRP A 146 9.39 10.65 -12.43
CA TRP A 146 10.29 11.76 -12.12
C TRP A 146 10.65 11.70 -10.65
N HIS A 147 11.90 12.00 -10.31
CA HIS A 147 12.32 12.07 -8.92
C HIS A 147 12.77 13.47 -8.52
N THR A 148 12.58 13.76 -7.24
CA THR A 148 13.19 14.88 -6.52
C THR A 148 13.51 14.39 -5.11
N GLY A 149 14.00 15.24 -4.23
CA GLY A 149 14.28 14.84 -2.86
C GLY A 149 15.16 15.82 -2.12
N TRP A 150 15.53 15.43 -0.91
CA TRP A 150 16.45 16.17 -0.07
C TRP A 150 17.30 15.20 0.76
N ARG A 151 18.34 15.72 1.40
CA ARG A 151 19.10 14.94 2.39
C ARG A 151 18.63 15.24 3.81
N ARG A 152 18.66 14.23 4.67
CA ARG A 152 18.49 14.38 6.10
C ARG A 152 19.54 15.35 6.64
N GLY A 153 19.11 16.25 7.51
CA GLY A 153 19.96 17.30 8.07
C GLY A 153 20.20 18.48 7.13
N GLU A 154 19.67 18.46 5.90
CA GLU A 154 19.67 19.63 5.03
C GLU A 154 18.82 20.76 5.62
N ALA A 155 19.18 22.01 5.30
CA ALA A 155 18.48 23.19 5.80
C ALA A 155 16.97 23.10 5.50
N VAL A 156 16.13 23.46 6.48
CA VAL A 156 14.67 23.35 6.35
C VAL A 156 14.14 24.18 5.18
N GLU A 157 14.80 25.29 4.85
CA GLU A 157 14.48 26.14 3.70
C GLU A 157 14.65 25.40 2.38
N ALA A 158 15.70 24.59 2.24
CA ALA A 158 15.92 23.79 1.03
C ALA A 158 14.83 22.72 0.88
N ARG A 159 14.50 22.03 1.97
CA ARG A 159 13.42 21.04 2.03
C ARG A 159 12.05 21.65 1.73
N ARG A 160 11.79 22.87 2.24
CA ARG A 160 10.56 23.63 1.92
C ARG A 160 10.45 23.97 0.44
N ARG A 161 11.56 24.25 -0.26
CA ARG A 161 11.53 24.46 -1.72
C ARG A 161 11.12 23.19 -2.47
N VAL A 162 11.68 22.04 -2.08
CA VAL A 162 11.28 20.74 -2.67
C VAL A 162 9.80 20.48 -2.38
N ALA A 163 9.37 20.65 -1.11
CA ALA A 163 7.98 20.44 -0.72
C ALA A 163 7.00 21.36 -1.48
N ALA A 164 7.34 22.63 -1.67
CA ALA A 164 6.55 23.57 -2.46
C ALA A 164 6.41 23.11 -3.92
N SER A 165 7.49 22.62 -4.51
CA SER A 165 7.47 22.08 -5.87
C SER A 165 6.64 20.80 -5.97
N VAL A 166 6.77 19.88 -5.01
CA VAL A 166 5.93 18.68 -4.95
C VAL A 166 4.46 19.06 -4.87
N VAL A 167 4.07 19.97 -3.97
CA VAL A 167 2.68 20.42 -3.86
C VAL A 167 2.18 21.06 -5.16
N ALA A 168 2.97 21.92 -5.81
CA ALA A 168 2.62 22.49 -7.11
C ALA A 168 2.38 21.42 -8.17
N VAL A 169 3.21 20.37 -8.20
CA VAL A 169 3.05 19.25 -9.14
C VAL A 169 1.85 18.36 -8.79
N LEU A 170 1.56 18.13 -7.51
CA LEU A 170 0.36 17.40 -7.09
C LEU A 170 -0.91 18.15 -7.50
N ASP A 171 -0.96 19.45 -7.22
CA ASP A 171 -2.13 20.30 -7.47
C ASP A 171 -2.32 20.58 -8.95
N ALA A 172 -1.34 21.22 -9.60
CA ALA A 172 -1.46 21.62 -11.00
C ALA A 172 -1.14 20.46 -11.95
N GLY A 173 -0.07 19.69 -11.71
CA GLY A 173 0.39 18.66 -12.65
C GLY A 173 -0.48 17.41 -12.66
N LEU A 174 -0.93 16.96 -11.49
CA LEU A 174 -1.73 15.74 -11.33
C LEU A 174 -3.20 16.01 -11.03
N ALA A 175 -3.63 17.27 -10.91
CA ALA A 175 -5.00 17.65 -10.56
C ALA A 175 -5.50 16.95 -9.27
N MET A 176 -4.59 16.68 -8.33
CA MET A 176 -4.94 16.13 -7.02
C MET A 176 -5.56 17.23 -6.16
N ALA A 177 -6.41 16.84 -5.21
CA ALA A 177 -6.99 17.80 -4.29
C ALA A 177 -6.63 17.36 -2.87
N PRO A 178 -6.23 18.29 -1.99
CA PRO A 178 -5.65 17.93 -0.70
C PRO A 178 -6.69 17.29 0.22
N ARG A 179 -7.98 17.56 -0.01
CA ARG A 179 -9.09 16.90 0.70
C ARG A 179 -9.25 15.40 0.39
N ARG A 180 -8.76 14.97 -0.78
CA ARG A 180 -8.84 13.59 -1.28
C ARG A 180 -7.55 12.81 -1.05
N LEU A 181 -6.51 13.46 -0.51
CA LEU A 181 -5.26 12.80 -0.22
C LEU A 181 -5.41 11.89 0.99
N ARG A 182 -4.76 10.73 0.89
CA ARG A 182 -4.59 9.75 1.96
C ARG A 182 -3.12 9.38 2.07
N CYS A 183 -2.69 9.07 3.29
CA CYS A 183 -1.30 8.76 3.60
C CYS A 183 -1.16 7.32 4.10
N ALA A 184 -0.32 6.53 3.44
CA ALA A 184 0.18 5.26 3.99
C ALA A 184 1.65 5.43 4.34
N THR A 185 2.07 4.90 5.48
CA THR A 185 3.47 4.80 5.89
C THR A 185 3.79 3.36 6.23
N TRP A 186 5.03 2.93 6.00
CA TRP A 186 5.53 1.60 6.35
C TRP A 186 7.05 1.57 6.37
N SER A 187 7.62 0.56 7.01
CA SER A 187 9.04 0.20 6.94
C SER A 187 9.20 -1.23 6.42
N LEU A 188 10.41 -1.77 6.47
CA LEU A 188 10.62 -3.20 6.22
C LEU A 188 10.12 -4.07 7.39
N ASP A 189 9.74 -3.50 8.52
CA ASP A 189 9.28 -4.26 9.68
C ASP A 189 7.76 -4.25 9.84
N ALA A 190 7.09 -3.12 9.57
CA ALA A 190 5.66 -3.02 9.79
C ALA A 190 5.04 -1.85 9.01
N PRO A 191 3.69 -1.85 8.86
CA PRO A 191 2.97 -0.63 8.55
C PRO A 191 3.22 0.45 9.62
N GLY A 192 3.48 1.67 9.17
CA GLY A 192 3.65 2.84 10.02
C GLY A 192 2.31 3.37 10.51
N THR A 193 2.37 4.21 11.53
CA THR A 193 1.20 4.91 12.09
C THR A 193 1.18 6.39 11.74
N ASP A 194 2.27 6.92 11.19
CA ASP A 194 2.40 8.34 10.90
C ASP A 194 1.50 8.74 9.76
N SER A 195 0.71 9.78 10.02
CA SER A 195 -0.32 10.26 9.11
C SER A 195 0.01 11.66 8.58
N TYR A 196 0.93 12.37 9.22
CA TYR A 196 1.36 13.73 8.88
C TYR A 196 0.19 14.72 8.66
N GLY A 197 -0.90 14.53 9.43
CA GLY A 197 -2.11 15.35 9.33
C GLY A 197 -3.04 14.98 8.17
N LEU A 198 -2.75 13.91 7.43
CA LEU A 198 -3.61 13.36 6.38
C LEU A 198 -4.36 12.12 6.90
N PRO A 199 -5.57 11.82 6.41
CA PRO A 199 -6.24 10.59 6.79
C PRO A 199 -5.47 9.36 6.28
N ALA A 200 -5.45 8.28 7.07
CA ALA A 200 -4.66 7.09 6.76
C ALA A 200 -5.21 6.31 5.55
N GLU A 201 -4.32 5.90 4.65
CA GLU A 201 -4.59 4.99 3.53
C GLU A 201 -4.44 3.55 4.01
N ARG A 202 -5.44 3.06 4.74
CA ARG A 202 -5.57 1.65 5.16
C ARG A 202 -7.02 1.20 5.09
N PRO A 203 -7.32 -0.08 4.80
CA PRO A 203 -8.69 -0.56 4.64
C PRO A 203 -9.63 -0.16 5.79
N THR A 204 -9.25 -0.45 7.03
CA THR A 204 -10.08 -0.14 8.21
C THR A 204 -10.31 1.37 8.42
N ALA A 205 -9.34 2.23 8.07
CA ALA A 205 -9.49 3.68 8.17
C ALA A 205 -10.46 4.26 7.11
N ARG A 206 -10.73 3.51 6.04
CA ARG A 206 -11.74 3.85 5.03
C ARG A 206 -13.15 3.39 5.41
N ALA A 207 -13.35 3.02 6.67
CA ALA A 207 -14.59 2.42 7.18
C ALA A 207 -15.01 1.15 6.42
N ALA A 208 -14.04 0.42 5.86
CA ALA A 208 -14.31 -0.86 5.22
C ALA A 208 -14.83 -1.87 6.25
N ALA A 209 -15.72 -2.77 5.83
CA ALA A 209 -16.28 -3.80 6.71
C ALA A 209 -15.17 -4.73 7.27
N PRO A 210 -15.36 -5.38 8.43
CA PRO A 210 -14.36 -6.31 8.97
C PRO A 210 -14.03 -7.47 8.02
N ALA A 211 -15.02 -7.93 7.27
CA ALA A 211 -14.90 -8.94 6.24
C ALA A 211 -15.01 -8.30 4.84
N CYS A 212 -14.36 -8.89 3.84
CA CYS A 212 -14.58 -8.51 2.44
C CYS A 212 -15.98 -8.89 2.00
N ASP A 213 -16.67 -7.93 1.40
CA ASP A 213 -18.01 -8.11 0.85
C ASP A 213 -17.98 -8.73 -0.56
N ASP A 214 -16.92 -8.49 -1.33
CA ASP A 214 -16.72 -9.04 -2.66
C ASP A 214 -15.23 -9.12 -3.07
N TRP A 215 -14.99 -9.61 -4.29
CA TRP A 215 -13.64 -9.73 -4.86
C TRP A 215 -12.97 -8.39 -5.14
N ALA A 216 -13.71 -7.31 -5.38
CA ALA A 216 -13.14 -5.99 -5.65
C ALA A 216 -12.57 -5.37 -4.36
N ASP A 217 -13.31 -5.47 -3.25
CA ASP A 217 -12.82 -5.08 -1.93
C ASP A 217 -11.58 -5.89 -1.55
N PHE A 218 -11.63 -7.22 -1.70
CA PHE A 218 -10.48 -8.08 -1.43
C PHE A 218 -9.26 -7.72 -2.29
N THR A 219 -9.45 -7.37 -3.56
CA THR A 219 -8.36 -6.93 -4.45
C THR A 219 -7.65 -5.69 -3.90
N VAL A 220 -8.41 -4.70 -3.43
CA VAL A 220 -7.86 -3.46 -2.85
C VAL A 220 -7.13 -3.75 -1.54
N ARG A 221 -7.69 -4.59 -0.68
CA ARG A 221 -7.08 -4.98 0.61
C ARG A 221 -5.80 -5.78 0.41
N LEU A 222 -5.79 -6.73 -0.53
CA LEU A 222 -4.61 -7.50 -0.88
C LEU A 222 -3.51 -6.59 -1.45
N ALA A 223 -3.85 -5.63 -2.31
CA ALA A 223 -2.89 -4.65 -2.80
C ALA A 223 -2.23 -3.86 -1.67
N TRP A 224 -3.02 -3.42 -0.69
CA TRP A 224 -2.50 -2.72 0.48
C TRP A 224 -1.60 -3.63 1.33
N ALA A 225 -2.09 -4.83 1.66
CA ALA A 225 -1.37 -5.80 2.49
C ALA A 225 -0.01 -6.20 1.90
N LEU A 226 0.05 -6.42 0.57
CA LEU A 226 1.31 -6.73 -0.11
C LEU A 226 2.25 -5.52 -0.15
N THR A 227 1.72 -4.31 -0.33
CA THR A 227 2.54 -3.09 -0.34
C THR A 227 3.26 -2.87 0.99
N THR A 228 2.57 -3.15 2.10
CA THR A 228 3.07 -2.97 3.48
C THR A 228 3.57 -4.26 4.12
N LEU A 229 3.74 -5.33 3.35
CA LEU A 229 4.17 -6.62 3.87
C LEU A 229 5.61 -6.48 4.41
N PRO A 230 5.92 -6.85 5.65
CA PRO A 230 7.28 -6.76 6.17
C PRO A 230 8.26 -7.65 5.41
N TRP A 231 9.54 -7.28 5.44
CA TRP A 231 10.63 -8.09 4.92
C TRP A 231 10.67 -9.46 5.59
N ASP A 232 11.11 -10.46 4.82
CA ASP A 232 11.19 -11.87 5.23
C ASP A 232 9.85 -12.49 5.66
N SER A 233 8.75 -11.82 5.32
CA SER A 233 7.39 -12.30 5.59
C SER A 233 6.86 -13.12 4.42
N VAL A 234 6.07 -14.12 4.79
CA VAL A 234 5.27 -14.94 3.91
C VAL A 234 3.80 -14.63 4.19
N LEU A 235 3.04 -14.37 3.14
CA LEU A 235 1.58 -14.35 3.17
C LEU A 235 1.08 -15.45 2.23
N SER A 236 0.34 -16.42 2.75
CA SER A 236 -0.26 -17.49 1.98
C SER A 236 -1.79 -17.41 2.07
N LEU A 237 -2.45 -17.49 0.93
CA LEU A 237 -3.90 -17.60 0.77
C LEU A 237 -4.20 -19.02 0.31
N SER A 238 -5.18 -19.68 0.93
CA SER A 238 -5.60 -21.02 0.53
C SER A 238 -7.10 -21.22 0.72
N THR A 239 -7.66 -22.27 0.12
CA THR A 239 -8.99 -22.75 0.51
C THR A 239 -8.87 -23.61 1.78
N PRO A 240 -9.78 -23.50 2.75
CA PRO A 240 -9.76 -24.33 3.94
C PRO A 240 -9.93 -25.82 3.58
N HIS A 241 -8.99 -26.68 3.97
CA HIS A 241 -9.03 -28.12 3.67
C HIS A 241 -8.34 -28.96 4.76
N PRO A 242 -8.88 -30.11 5.21
CA PRO A 242 -8.33 -30.91 6.32
C PRO A 242 -6.97 -31.62 6.07
N GLY A 243 -6.11 -31.12 5.18
CA GLY A 243 -4.76 -31.62 4.87
C GLY A 243 -3.79 -30.48 4.49
N PRO A 244 -2.58 -30.76 3.96
CA PRO A 244 -1.71 -29.72 3.39
C PRO A 244 -2.49 -28.91 2.34
N ASP A 245 -2.31 -27.59 2.36
CA ASP A 245 -3.14 -26.63 1.63
C ASP A 245 -3.27 -27.03 0.15
N PRO A 246 -4.44 -27.52 -0.29
CA PRO A 246 -4.56 -28.25 -1.55
C PRO A 246 -4.47 -27.30 -2.74
N CYS A 247 -4.85 -26.04 -2.57
CA CYS A 247 -4.53 -24.97 -3.50
C CYS A 247 -4.19 -23.71 -2.73
N PHE A 248 -3.11 -23.05 -3.14
CA PHE A 248 -2.66 -21.82 -2.50
C PHE A 248 -2.10 -20.83 -3.52
N VAL A 249 -2.11 -19.57 -3.11
CA VAL A 249 -1.28 -18.51 -3.68
C VAL A 249 -0.47 -17.92 -2.55
N GLN A 250 0.85 -17.95 -2.68
CA GLN A 250 1.78 -17.52 -1.66
C GLN A 250 2.63 -16.36 -2.15
N PHE A 251 2.93 -15.44 -1.24
CA PHE A 251 3.75 -14.27 -1.46
C PHE A 251 4.91 -14.31 -0.46
N LEU A 252 6.13 -14.16 -0.97
CA LEU A 252 7.34 -14.12 -0.14
C LEU A 252 8.03 -12.78 -0.38
N HIS A 253 8.11 -11.97 0.67
CA HIS A 253 8.81 -10.69 0.61
C HIS A 253 10.28 -10.88 0.97
N GLY A 254 11.15 -10.76 -0.03
CA GLY A 254 12.58 -10.58 0.16
C GLY A 254 13.03 -9.36 -0.64
N ARG A 255 14.14 -9.46 -1.38
CA ARG A 255 14.60 -8.38 -2.29
C ARG A 255 13.55 -7.95 -3.30
N ARG A 256 12.68 -8.88 -3.66
CA ARG A 256 11.51 -8.73 -4.52
C ARG A 256 10.34 -9.41 -3.81
N LEU A 257 9.13 -9.09 -4.24
CA LEU A 257 7.95 -9.83 -3.85
C LEU A 257 7.79 -11.00 -4.82
N HIS A 258 8.22 -12.18 -4.38
CA HIS A 258 7.97 -13.41 -5.12
C HIS A 258 6.52 -13.84 -4.90
N ASN A 259 5.88 -14.38 -5.95
CA ASN A 259 4.53 -14.92 -5.84
C ASN A 259 4.43 -16.23 -6.61
N GLU A 260 3.84 -17.22 -5.97
CA GLU A 260 3.70 -18.57 -6.47
C GLU A 260 2.30 -19.11 -6.23
N ALA A 261 1.89 -20.06 -7.05
CA ALA A 261 0.60 -20.72 -6.95
C ALA A 261 0.76 -22.23 -7.17
N SER A 262 -0.05 -23.01 -6.45
CA SER A 262 -0.15 -24.47 -6.59
C SER A 262 -1.58 -24.92 -6.32
N GLY A 263 -1.93 -26.11 -6.82
CA GLY A 263 -3.22 -26.75 -6.56
C GLY A 263 -3.87 -27.43 -7.76
N TRP A 264 -3.02 -27.96 -8.64
CA TRP A 264 -3.42 -28.73 -9.82
C TRP A 264 -4.47 -29.82 -9.50
N ASP A 265 -4.23 -30.58 -8.45
CA ASP A 265 -4.95 -31.79 -8.06
C ASP A 265 -6.36 -31.54 -7.51
N VAL A 266 -6.66 -30.32 -7.08
CA VAL A 266 -7.96 -29.95 -6.51
C VAL A 266 -8.77 -28.97 -7.34
N ALA A 267 -8.19 -28.40 -8.40
CA ALA A 267 -8.89 -27.49 -9.29
C ALA A 267 -10.03 -28.17 -10.09
N GLY A 268 -10.09 -29.51 -10.11
CA GLY A 268 -11.10 -30.26 -10.87
C GLY A 268 -10.94 -30.13 -12.39
N LEU A 269 -9.78 -29.67 -12.86
CA LEU A 269 -9.42 -29.48 -14.27
C LEU A 269 -8.46 -30.60 -14.72
N GLY A 270 -8.40 -30.89 -16.02
CA GLY A 270 -7.42 -31.83 -16.60
C GLY A 270 -6.13 -31.13 -17.04
N ALA A 271 -4.96 -31.80 -16.97
CA ALA A 271 -3.58 -31.22 -17.02
C ALA A 271 -3.42 -29.99 -17.93
N GLY A 272 -3.78 -30.13 -19.20
CA GLY A 272 -3.64 -29.05 -20.19
C GLY A 272 -4.58 -27.87 -19.98
N GLU A 273 -5.76 -28.09 -19.40
CA GLU A 273 -6.73 -27.02 -19.18
C GLU A 273 -6.31 -26.06 -18.07
N PHE A 274 -5.80 -26.58 -16.96
CA PHE A 274 -5.34 -25.69 -15.90
C PHE A 274 -4.01 -25.03 -16.26
N ASP A 275 -3.09 -25.70 -16.95
CA ASP A 275 -1.90 -25.04 -17.48
C ASP A 275 -2.28 -23.86 -18.39
N ARG A 276 -3.20 -24.10 -19.33
CA ARG A 276 -3.74 -23.05 -20.23
C ARG A 276 -4.32 -21.87 -19.46
N ARG A 277 -5.12 -22.11 -18.41
CA ARG A 277 -5.73 -21.03 -17.61
C ARG A 277 -4.69 -20.27 -16.78
N MET A 278 -3.76 -20.99 -16.15
CA MET A 278 -2.67 -20.37 -15.38
C MET A 278 -1.81 -19.49 -16.29
N THR A 279 -1.41 -19.98 -17.46
CA THR A 279 -0.66 -19.18 -18.45
C THR A 279 -1.46 -17.98 -18.95
N ALA A 280 -2.77 -18.12 -19.20
CA ALA A 280 -3.62 -17.00 -19.61
C ALA A 280 -3.71 -15.88 -18.56
N LEU A 281 -3.56 -16.21 -17.29
CA LEU A 281 -3.50 -15.26 -16.18
C LEU A 281 -2.09 -14.67 -15.95
N GLY A 282 -1.10 -15.10 -16.73
CA GLY A 282 0.28 -14.63 -16.65
C GLY A 282 1.19 -15.42 -15.70
N TRP A 283 0.77 -16.61 -15.28
CA TRP A 283 1.62 -17.52 -14.52
C TRP A 283 2.54 -18.34 -15.43
N THR A 284 3.75 -18.64 -14.96
CA THR A 284 4.74 -19.47 -15.67
C THR A 284 5.04 -20.71 -14.85
N PHE A 285 5.02 -21.89 -15.48
CA PHE A 285 5.36 -23.13 -14.80
C PHE A 285 6.85 -23.17 -14.42
N ALA A 286 7.15 -23.50 -13.16
CA ALA A 286 8.50 -23.54 -12.61
C ALA A 286 8.96 -24.99 -12.37
N PRO A 287 9.59 -25.65 -13.36
CA PRO A 287 9.88 -27.09 -13.31
C PRO A 287 10.96 -27.50 -12.31
N GLN A 288 11.68 -26.52 -11.72
CA GLN A 288 12.84 -26.79 -10.87
C GLN A 288 12.48 -27.07 -9.41
N SER A 289 11.23 -26.86 -9.00
CA SER A 289 10.82 -26.90 -7.58
C SER A 289 10.55 -28.29 -7.01
N GLY A 290 10.58 -29.36 -7.84
CA GLY A 290 10.18 -30.72 -7.43
C GLY A 290 8.69 -30.85 -7.06
N ALA A 291 7.96 -29.74 -7.05
CA ALA A 291 6.54 -29.59 -6.82
C ALA A 291 5.89 -28.96 -8.06
N LEU A 292 4.57 -29.08 -8.18
CA LEU A 292 3.81 -28.46 -9.27
C LEU A 292 3.55 -26.98 -8.91
N ILE A 293 4.52 -26.12 -9.18
CA ILE A 293 4.46 -24.69 -8.85
C ILE A 293 4.43 -23.83 -10.11
N TRP A 294 3.60 -22.80 -10.08
CA TRP A 294 3.53 -21.74 -11.06
C TRP A 294 3.98 -20.42 -10.41
N GLU A 295 4.90 -19.73 -11.05
CA GLU A 295 5.45 -18.45 -10.58
C GLU A 295 4.85 -17.30 -11.39
N GLY A 296 4.50 -16.21 -10.71
CA GLY A 296 4.03 -15.01 -11.39
C GLY A 296 5.18 -14.06 -11.71
N PRO A 297 4.90 -12.98 -12.46
CA PRO A 297 5.88 -11.95 -12.77
C PRO A 297 6.49 -11.34 -11.52
N GLU A 298 7.72 -10.88 -11.64
CA GLU A 298 8.44 -10.21 -10.56
C GLU A 298 7.72 -8.92 -10.14
N ALA A 299 7.54 -8.78 -8.83
CA ALA A 299 6.97 -7.59 -8.22
C ALA A 299 7.94 -6.98 -7.20
N HIS A 300 7.70 -5.71 -6.89
CA HIS A 300 8.49 -4.96 -5.93
C HIS A 300 7.57 -4.41 -4.84
N THR A 301 8.05 -4.46 -3.61
CA THR A 301 7.43 -3.92 -2.39
C THR A 301 8.45 -3.01 -1.70
N GLY A 302 8.02 -2.17 -0.76
CA GLY A 302 8.91 -1.17 -0.17
C GLY A 302 9.09 0.04 -1.08
N TYR A 303 10.30 0.27 -1.59
CA TYR A 303 10.61 1.40 -2.47
C TYR A 303 9.92 1.24 -3.83
N HIS A 304 9.07 2.21 -4.20
CA HIS A 304 8.29 2.18 -5.46
C HIS A 304 7.56 0.84 -5.66
N PRO A 305 6.57 0.52 -4.79
CA PRO A 305 5.87 -0.74 -4.84
C PRO A 305 5.17 -0.89 -6.19
N ARG A 306 5.52 -1.95 -6.92
CA ARG A 306 4.96 -2.30 -8.21
C ARG A 306 4.53 -3.76 -8.14
N LEU A 307 3.25 -3.96 -7.86
CA LEU A 307 2.70 -5.29 -7.64
C LEU A 307 2.45 -6.08 -8.93
N ALA A 308 2.76 -5.56 -10.11
CA ALA A 308 2.66 -6.26 -11.40
C ALA A 308 1.33 -7.05 -11.58
N GLY A 309 0.20 -6.43 -11.22
CA GLY A 309 -1.12 -7.04 -11.32
C GLY A 309 -1.40 -8.21 -10.36
N ILE A 310 -0.51 -8.49 -9.38
CA ILE A 310 -0.65 -9.60 -8.42
C ILE A 310 -2.07 -9.68 -7.85
N PRO A 311 -2.67 -8.63 -7.27
CA PRO A 311 -3.97 -8.76 -6.62
C PRO A 311 -5.07 -9.26 -7.58
N HIS A 312 -5.14 -8.70 -8.78
CA HIS A 312 -6.11 -9.12 -9.80
C HIS A 312 -5.86 -10.55 -10.28
N ARG A 313 -4.58 -10.90 -10.50
CA ARG A 313 -4.19 -12.25 -10.91
C ARG A 313 -4.55 -13.27 -9.84
N THR A 314 -4.26 -13.01 -8.57
CA THR A 314 -4.62 -13.87 -7.44
C THR A 314 -6.13 -14.09 -7.35
N VAL A 315 -6.92 -13.02 -7.46
CA VAL A 315 -8.38 -13.11 -7.47
C VAL A 315 -8.88 -13.94 -8.64
N ALA A 316 -8.37 -13.71 -9.85
CA ALA A 316 -8.73 -14.50 -11.03
C ALA A 316 -8.31 -15.96 -10.89
N THR A 317 -7.14 -16.26 -10.29
CA THR A 317 -6.72 -17.63 -10.02
C THR A 317 -7.73 -18.33 -9.11
N PHE A 318 -8.08 -17.72 -7.96
CA PHE A 318 -9.05 -18.33 -7.04
C PHE A 318 -10.43 -18.50 -7.67
N ARG A 319 -10.93 -17.45 -8.33
CA ARG A 319 -12.28 -17.44 -8.89
C ARG A 319 -12.42 -18.35 -10.12
N ASP A 320 -11.49 -18.25 -11.06
CA ASP A 320 -11.64 -18.80 -12.41
C ASP A 320 -10.90 -20.14 -12.60
N VAL A 321 -9.90 -20.43 -11.76
CA VAL A 321 -9.12 -21.68 -11.81
C VAL A 321 -9.52 -22.59 -10.66
N PHE A 322 -9.51 -22.09 -9.43
CA PHE A 322 -9.87 -22.87 -8.23
C PHE A 322 -11.36 -22.87 -7.90
N ALA A 323 -12.18 -22.19 -8.71
CA ALA A 323 -13.65 -22.12 -8.57
C ALA A 323 -14.13 -21.65 -7.18
N VAL A 324 -13.34 -20.81 -6.51
CA VAL A 324 -13.72 -20.18 -5.23
C VAL A 324 -14.76 -19.10 -5.52
N HIS A 325 -15.93 -19.20 -4.88
CA HIS A 325 -17.05 -18.31 -5.18
C HIS A 325 -16.94 -16.97 -4.47
N HIS A 326 -16.42 -16.95 -3.24
CA HIS A 326 -16.37 -15.75 -2.41
C HIS A 326 -15.02 -15.60 -1.69
N PRO A 327 -14.50 -14.37 -1.45
CA PRO A 327 -13.26 -14.18 -0.69
C PRO A 327 -13.33 -14.73 0.75
N GLN A 328 -14.53 -14.83 1.33
CA GLN A 328 -14.73 -15.45 2.66
C GLN A 328 -14.57 -16.97 2.66
N ASP A 329 -14.53 -17.60 1.48
CA ASP A 329 -14.21 -19.03 1.35
C ASP A 329 -12.69 -19.27 1.35
N LEU A 330 -11.88 -18.21 1.44
CA LEU A 330 -10.44 -18.29 1.60
C LEU A 330 -10.06 -18.25 3.08
N VAL A 331 -8.88 -18.76 3.38
CA VAL A 331 -8.17 -18.51 4.63
C VAL A 331 -6.78 -17.97 4.31
N PHE A 332 -6.18 -17.25 5.26
CA PHE A 332 -4.80 -16.80 5.13
C PHE A 332 -3.91 -17.25 6.28
N ARG A 333 -2.62 -17.45 5.99
CA ARG A 333 -1.54 -17.56 6.96
C ARG A 333 -0.51 -16.49 6.68
N ALA A 334 0.03 -15.91 7.74
CA ALA A 334 1.14 -14.96 7.63
C ALA A 334 2.17 -15.24 8.72
N PHE A 335 3.44 -15.29 8.36
CA PHE A 335 4.56 -15.56 9.26
C PHE A 335 5.86 -14.98 8.69
N ARG A 336 6.85 -14.69 9.54
CA ARG A 336 8.23 -14.43 9.08
C ARG A 336 9.01 -15.74 9.06
N ASN A 337 9.99 -15.88 8.18
CA ASN A 337 10.83 -17.08 8.18
C ASN A 337 11.44 -17.28 9.58
N GLY A 338 11.19 -18.46 10.17
CA GLY A 338 11.66 -18.81 11.52
C GLY A 338 10.73 -18.43 12.69
N SER A 339 9.68 -17.62 12.49
CA SER A 339 8.70 -17.28 13.53
C SER A 339 7.27 -17.49 13.04
N ARG A 340 6.56 -18.47 13.62
CA ARG A 340 5.16 -18.78 13.27
C ARG A 340 4.15 -17.76 13.81
N ASP A 341 4.49 -17.08 14.91
CA ASP A 341 3.60 -16.12 15.60
C ASP A 341 4.26 -14.74 15.68
N ASP A 342 4.41 -14.08 14.53
CA ASP A 342 4.94 -12.72 14.48
C ASP A 342 3.85 -11.69 14.84
N PRO A 343 3.97 -10.95 15.96
CA PRO A 343 3.00 -9.92 16.33
C PRO A 343 2.89 -8.80 15.30
N ASP A 344 3.96 -8.53 14.53
CA ASP A 344 3.99 -7.48 13.50
C ASP A 344 3.10 -7.82 12.30
N LEU A 345 2.65 -9.08 12.17
CA LEU A 345 1.76 -9.53 11.09
C LEU A 345 0.29 -9.61 11.53
N ARG A 346 -0.04 -9.29 12.79
CA ARG A 346 -1.42 -9.32 13.31
C ARG A 346 -2.32 -8.24 12.71
N TYR A 347 -1.76 -7.18 12.14
CA TYR A 347 -2.59 -6.18 11.45
C TYR A 347 -3.35 -6.80 10.27
N LEU A 348 -2.81 -7.86 9.64
CA LEU A 348 -3.45 -8.54 8.52
C LEU A 348 -4.80 -9.15 8.91
N ASP A 349 -4.98 -9.54 10.17
CA ASP A 349 -6.26 -10.06 10.70
C ASP A 349 -7.40 -9.05 10.58
N ARG A 350 -7.06 -7.75 10.59
CA ARG A 350 -8.04 -6.65 10.50
C ARG A 350 -8.14 -6.07 9.10
N GLU A 351 -7.03 -6.03 8.38
CA GLU A 351 -6.93 -5.25 7.14
C GLU A 351 -7.19 -6.10 5.89
N LEU A 352 -6.86 -7.39 5.91
CA LEU A 352 -6.99 -8.26 4.73
C LEU A 352 -8.45 -8.65 4.45
N GLY A 353 -9.28 -8.69 5.50
CA GLY A 353 -10.72 -8.94 5.39
C GLY A 353 -11.10 -10.38 5.03
N VAL A 354 -10.19 -11.35 5.19
CA VAL A 354 -10.48 -12.79 5.05
C VAL A 354 -10.05 -13.52 6.33
N PRO A 355 -10.65 -14.68 6.68
CA PRO A 355 -10.33 -15.41 7.90
C PRO A 355 -8.87 -15.86 7.99
N ARG A 356 -8.25 -15.74 9.17
CA ARG A 356 -6.94 -16.36 9.44
C ARG A 356 -7.11 -17.86 9.64
N ASP A 357 -6.21 -18.65 9.06
CA ASP A 357 -6.13 -20.06 9.38
C ASP A 357 -5.47 -20.24 10.76
N VAL A 358 -6.20 -20.88 11.67
CA VAL A 358 -5.81 -21.08 13.09
C VAL A 358 -5.22 -22.47 13.36
N ARG A 359 -4.91 -23.22 12.31
CA ARG A 359 -4.41 -24.60 12.38
C ARG A 359 -2.89 -24.72 12.51
#